data_AF-A0A9D0ZP56-F1
#
_entry.id   AF-A0A9D0ZP56-F1
#
_cell.length_a   1.000
_cell.length_b   1.000
_cell.length_c   1.000
_cell.angle_alpha   90.00
_cell.angle_beta   90.00
_cell.angle_gamma   90.00
#
_symmetry.space_group_name_H-M   'P 1'
#
loop_
_entity.id
_entity.type
_entity.pdbx_description
1 polymer ?
#
loop_
_entity_poly.entity_id
_entity_poly.type
_entity_poly.pdbx_seq_one_letter_code
_entity_poly.pdbx_strand_id
1 'polypeptide(L)' 'MAISKAQQRAVNKYIKGNYDRINLVVPKGRKAAIEAHAQSKGESVNGLLNGLLRAELGMSEEAWKHGEGDGGNL' A
#
# COMPACT_ATOMS: atom_id res chain seq x y z
N MET A 1 1.70 26.11 -1.96
CA MET A 1 2.93 25.99 -2.78
C MET A 1 2.63 25.06 -3.95
N ALA A 2 2.98 25.41 -5.20
CA ALA A 2 2.78 24.53 -6.35
C ALA A 2 3.96 23.57 -6.49
N ILE A 3 3.69 22.26 -6.55
CA ILE A 3 4.72 21.24 -6.79
C ILE A 3 5.19 21.37 -8.24
N SER A 4 6.51 21.48 -8.45
CA SER A 4 7.07 21.57 -9.79
C SER A 4 6.95 20.25 -10.56
N LYS A 5 6.93 20.33 -11.91
CA LYS A 5 6.96 19.14 -12.77
C LYS A 5 8.20 18.27 -12.52
N ALA A 6 9.33 18.88 -12.13
CA ALA A 6 10.55 18.17 -11.79
C ALA A 6 10.37 17.33 -10.52
N GLN A 7 9.74 17.89 -9.48
CA GLN A 7 9.42 17.16 -8.25
C GLN A 7 8.45 16.00 -8.51
N GLN A 8 7.42 16.20 -9.33
CA GLN A 8 6.51 15.10 -9.72
C GLN A 8 7.23 13.96 -10.43
N ARG A 9 8.15 14.26 -11.35
CA ARG A 9 8.96 13.24 -12.04
C ARG A 9 9.85 12.46 -11.08
N ALA A 10 10.49 13.14 -10.12
CA ALA A 10 11.33 12.50 -9.11
C ALA A 10 10.51 11.55 -8.23
N VAL A 11 9.35 11.99 -7.74
CA VAL A 11 8.44 11.16 -6.94
C VAL A 11 7.95 9.95 -7.74
N ASN A 12 7.52 10.15 -8.99
CA ASN A 12 7.06 9.04 -9.82
C ASN A 12 8.17 8.02 -10.12
N LYS A 13 9.41 8.49 -10.33
CA LYS A 13 10.58 7.61 -10.50
C LYS A 13 10.83 6.77 -9.26
N TYR A 14 10.77 7.38 -8.08
CA TYR A 14 10.92 6.67 -6.80
C TYR A 14 9.80 5.65 -6.61
N ILE A 15 8.54 6.03 -6.82
CA ILE A 15 7.41 5.12 -6.67
C ILE A 15 7.56 3.91 -7.59
N LYS A 16 7.88 4.14 -8.87
CA LYS A 16 8.05 3.06 -9.85
C LYS A 16 9.20 2.10 -9.51
N GLY A 17 10.25 2.58 -8.84
CA GLY A 17 11.41 1.76 -8.49
C GLY A 17 11.25 0.96 -7.20
N ASN A 18 10.39 1.41 -6.28
CA ASN A 18 10.35 0.87 -4.91
C ASN A 18 9.00 0.25 -4.53
N TYR A 19 7.93 0.51 -5.28
CA TYR A 19 6.59 0.04 -4.94
C TYR A 19 5.82 -0.47 -6.15
N ASP A 20 5.19 -1.63 -5.98
CA ASP A 20 4.10 -2.06 -6.84
C ASP A 20 2.79 -1.39 -6.38
N ARG A 21 2.18 -0.59 -7.27
CA ARG A 21 0.95 0.14 -6.97
C ARG A 21 -0.28 -0.63 -7.43
N ILE A 22 -1.14 -1.02 -6.49
CA ILE A 22 -2.44 -1.63 -6.78
C ILE A 22 -3.55 -0.58 -6.63
N ASN A 23 -4.29 -0.34 -7.71
CA ASN A 23 -5.51 0.47 -7.66
C ASN A 23 -6.73 -0.46 -7.48
N LEU A 24 -7.41 -0.33 -6.34
CA LEU A 24 -8.62 -1.12 -6.05
C LEU A 24 -9.88 -0.30 -6.33
N VAL A 25 -10.74 -0.82 -7.20
CA VAL A 25 -12.10 -0.29 -7.42
C VAL A 25 -13.09 -1.19 -6.72
N VAL A 26 -13.90 -0.62 -5.83
CA VAL A 26 -14.98 -1.32 -5.13
C VAL A 26 -16.33 -0.67 -5.45
N PRO A 27 -17.44 -1.42 -5.39
CA PRO A 27 -18.77 -0.85 -5.53
C PRO A 27 -19.02 0.29 -4.52
N LYS A 28 -19.81 1.28 -4.93
CA LYS A 28 -20.17 2.42 -4.08
C LYS A 28 -20.77 1.94 -2.75
N GLY A 29 -20.32 2.54 -1.66
CA GLY A 29 -20.75 2.20 -0.29
C GLY A 29 -19.94 1.08 0.37
N ARG A 30 -19.19 0.25 -0.38
CA ARG A 30 -18.38 -0.82 0.21
C ARG A 30 -17.09 -0.31 0.87
N LYS A 31 -16.54 0.80 0.39
CA LYS A 31 -15.39 1.47 1.01
C LYS A 31 -15.63 1.78 2.49
N ALA A 32 -16.81 2.29 2.85
CA ALA A 32 -17.15 2.62 4.23
C ALA A 32 -17.19 1.37 5.13
N ALA A 33 -17.69 0.24 4.62
CA ALA A 33 -17.68 -1.02 5.35
C ALA A 33 -16.24 -1.54 5.57
N ILE A 34 -15.36 -1.41 4.58
CA ILE A 34 -13.95 -1.78 4.68
C ILE A 34 -13.24 -0.88 5.70
N GLU A 35 -13.49 0.44 5.66
CA GLU A 35 -12.93 1.40 6.62
C GLU A 35 -13.38 1.12 8.05
N ALA A 36 -14.67 0.87 8.27
CA ALA A 36 -15.20 0.54 9.58
C ALA A 36 -14.61 -0.77 10.13
N HIS A 37 -14.47 -1.79 9.27
CA HIS A 37 -13.85 -3.06 9.66
C HIS A 37 -12.38 -2.87 10.05
N ALA A 38 -11.61 -2.13 9.24
CA ALA A 38 -10.22 -1.81 9.55
C ALA A 38 -10.10 -1.03 10.87
N GLN A 39 -10.92 0.00 11.07
CA GLN A 39 -10.97 0.78 12.30
C GLN A 39 -11.32 -0.06 13.54
N SER A 40 -12.26 -1.01 13.41
CA SER A 40 -12.63 -1.90 14.51
C SER A 40 -11.47 -2.79 14.99
N LYS A 41 -10.50 -3.04 14.11
CA LYS A 41 -9.27 -3.79 14.40
C LYS A 41 -8.09 -2.88 14.80
N GLY A 42 -8.26 -1.56 14.80
CA GLY A 42 -7.18 -0.61 15.02
C GLY A 42 -6.18 -0.52 13.86
N GLU A 43 -6.55 -0.99 12.67
CA GLU A 43 -5.70 -1.04 11.48
C GLU A 43 -6.15 -0.01 10.43
N SER A 44 -5.24 0.37 9.54
CA SER A 44 -5.61 1.11 8.32
C SER A 44 -6.19 0.15 7.28
N VAL A 45 -6.97 0.67 6.32
CA VAL A 45 -7.45 -0.12 5.17
C VAL A 45 -6.28 -0.77 4.42
N ASN A 46 -5.16 -0.07 4.28
CA ASN A 46 -3.95 -0.60 3.65
C ASN A 46 -3.35 -1.75 4.46
N GLY A 47 -3.29 -1.62 5.79
CA GLY A 47 -2.84 -2.68 6.69
C GLY A 47 -3.71 -3.93 6.59
N LEU A 48 -5.03 -3.75 6.61
CA LEU A 48 -5.99 -4.83 6.42
C LEU A 48 -5.78 -5.55 5.09
N LEU A 49 -5.67 -4.81 3.97
CA LEU A 49 -5.49 -5.40 2.64
C LEU A 49 -4.15 -6.16 2.53
N ASN A 50 -3.05 -5.56 3.02
CA ASN A 50 -1.74 -6.21 3.04
C ASN A 50 -1.76 -7.48 3.91
N GLY A 51 -2.42 -7.44 5.07
CA GLY A 51 -2.57 -8.59 5.96
C GLY A 51 -3.36 -9.72 5.31
N LEU A 52 -4.48 -9.40 4.63
CA LEU A 52 -5.28 -10.38 3.89
C LEU A 52 -4.50 -11.01 2.75
N LEU A 53 -3.82 -10.20 1.91
CA LEU A 53 -3.03 -10.71 0.79
C LEU A 53 -1.87 -11.59 1.26
N ARG A 54 -1.15 -11.16 2.29
CA ARG A 54 -0.05 -11.92 2.88
C ARG A 54 -0.53 -13.26 3.43
N ALA A 55 -1.65 -13.27 4.15
CA ALA A 55 -2.23 -14.48 4.73
C ALA A 55 -2.68 -15.47 3.64
N GLU A 56 -3.34 -14.97 2.58
CA GLU A 56 -3.79 -15.77 1.44
C GLU A 56 -2.61 -16.39 0.67
N LEU A 57 -1.53 -15.62 0.47
CA LEU A 57 -0.32 -16.10 -0.19
C LEU A 57 0.56 -16.99 0.71
N GLY A 58 0.17 -17.21 1.98
CA GLY A 58 0.95 -18.00 2.93
C GLY A 58 2.34 -17.42 3.24
N MET A 59 2.52 -16.11 3.07
CA MET A 59 3.82 -15.45 3.23
C MET A 59 4.03 -15.02 4.69
N SER A 60 5.26 -15.14 5.18
CA SER A 60 5.63 -14.57 6.49
C SER A 60 5.66 -13.04 6.42
N GLU A 61 5.56 -12.36 7.57
CA GLU A 61 5.74 -10.91 7.64
C GLU A 61 7.12 -10.47 7.10
N GLU A 62 8.14 -11.27 7.36
CA GLU A 62 9.51 -11.01 6.93
C GLU A 62 9.64 -11.09 5.41
N ALA A 63 9.10 -12.15 4.79
CA ALA A 63 9.08 -12.29 3.33
C ALA A 63 8.26 -11.18 2.65
N TRP A 64 7.19 -10.71 3.29
CA TRP A 64 6.34 -9.63 2.78
C TRP A 64 6.99 -8.25 2.92
N LYS A 65 7.75 -8.00 4.00
CA LYS A 65 8.44 -6.72 4.24
C LYS A 65 9.77 -6.61 3.50
N HIS A 66 10.42 -7.73 3.21
CA HIS A 66 11.71 -7.81 2.50
C HIS A 66 11.56 -8.20 1.03
N GLY A 67 10.50 -7.72 0.35
CA GLY A 67 10.40 -7.84 -1.10
C GLY A 67 11.70 -7.36 -1.79
N GLU A 68 11.93 -7.81 -3.03
CA GLU A 68 13.15 -7.61 -3.85
C GLU A 68 13.59 -6.14 -4.09
N GLY A 69 12.95 -5.15 -3.45
CA GLY A 69 13.33 -3.75 -3.46
C GLY A 69 14.22 -3.41 -2.27
N ASP A 70 15.47 -3.06 -2.59
CA ASP A 70 16.47 -2.40 -1.75
C ASP A 70 15.86 -1.65 -0.56
N GLY A 71 16.25 -2.04 0.66
CA GLY A 71 15.94 -1.38 1.92
C GLY A 71 16.59 0.01 2.05
N GLY A 72 16.47 0.81 1.00
CA GLY A 72 17.06 2.11 0.84
C GLY A 72 16.12 3.22 1.32
N ASN A 73 16.32 3.57 2.58
CA ASN A 73 16.15 4.93 3.11
C ASN A 73 14.71 5.42 3.30
N LEU A 74 14.16 5.11 4.48
CA LEU A 74 13.35 6.08 5.22
C LEU A 74 14.20 7.33 5.52
#